data_AF-A0A1I6CCT1-F1
#
_entry.id   AF-A0A1I6CCT1-F1
#
_cell.length_a   1.000
_cell.length_b   1.000
_cell.length_c   1.000
_cell.angle_alpha   90.00
_cell.angle_beta   90.00
_cell.angle_gamma   90.00
#
_symmetry.space_group_name_H-M   'P 1'
#
loop_
_entity.id
_entity.type
_entity.pdbx_description
1 polymer ?
#
loop_
_entity_poly.entity_id
_entity_poly.type
_entity_poly.pdbx_seq_one_letter_code
_entity_poly.pdbx_strand_id
1 'polypeptide(L)' 'MLNFILKGKYVWHVALKRYNEVLIEDCLCQEIRSKLHEKVHYHQYKAFDLSGKL' A
#
# COMPACT_ATOMS: atom_id res chain seq x y z
N MET A 1 -23.59 0.38 -3.05
CA MET A 1 -22.54 0.16 -4.07
C MET A 1 -21.27 0.94 -3.78
N LEU A 2 -21.32 2.26 -3.53
CA LEU A 2 -20.14 3.09 -3.26
C LEU A 2 -19.27 2.58 -2.10
N ASN A 3 -19.87 2.20 -0.96
CA ASN A 3 -19.13 1.67 0.19
C ASN A 3 -18.40 0.35 -0.12
N PHE A 4 -18.97 -0.52 -0.97
CA PHE A 4 -18.28 -1.75 -1.39
C PHE A 4 -17.07 -1.45 -2.28
N ILE A 5 -17.18 -0.46 -3.17
CA ILE A 5 -16.06 0.00 -4.02
C ILE A 5 -14.96 0.61 -3.16
N LEU A 6 -15.32 1.49 -2.21
CA LEU A 6 -14.35 2.09 -1.28
C LEU A 6 -13.65 1.02 -0.43
N LYS A 7 -14.40 0.03 0.06
CA LYS A 7 -13.86 -1.07 0.87
C LYS A 7 -12.93 -1.95 0.05
N GLY A 8 -13.29 -2.25 -1.20
CA GLY A 8 -12.42 -2.96 -2.13
C GLY A 8 -11.10 -2.21 -2.39
N LYS A 9 -11.17 -0.90 -2.66
CA LYS A 9 -9.99 -0.05 -2.84
C LYS A 9 -9.11 0.01 -1.58
N TYR A 10 -9.74 0.10 -0.41
CA TYR A 10 -9.04 0.10 0.87
C TYR A 10 -8.24 -1.21 1.04
N VAL A 11 -8.90 -2.36 0.89
CA VAL A 11 -8.27 -3.67 1.02
C VAL A 11 -7.15 -3.84 -0.02
N TRP A 12 -7.36 -3.38 -1.25
CA TRP A 12 -6.33 -3.40 -2.30
C TRP A 12 -5.06 -2.63 -1.90
N HIS A 13 -5.21 -1.42 -1.36
CA HIS A 13 -4.06 -0.63 -0.90
C HIS A 13 -3.36 -1.25 0.30
N VAL A 14 -4.10 -1.85 1.24
CA VAL A 14 -3.49 -2.60 2.36
C VAL A 14 -2.68 -3.80 1.85
N ALA A 15 -3.24 -4.56 0.91
CA ALA A 15 -2.55 -5.72 0.32
C ALA A 15 -1.28 -5.30 -0.43
N LEU A 16 -1.34 -4.24 -1.24
CA LEU A 16 -0.16 -3.72 -1.95
C LEU A 16 0.90 -3.15 -1.01
N LYS A 17 0.50 -2.46 0.08
CA LYS A 17 1.44 -2.03 1.12
C LYS A 17 2.21 -3.24 1.65
N ARG A 18 1.49 -4.28 2.08
CA ARG A 18 2.10 -5.50 2.64
C ARG A 18 2.99 -6.23 1.63
N TYR A 19 2.55 -6.31 0.38
CA TYR A 19 3.35 -6.88 -0.70
C TYR A 19 4.69 -6.17 -0.88
N ASN A 20 4.69 -4.83 -0.90
CA ASN A 20 5.94 -4.06 -1.02
C ASN A 20 6.83 -4.18 0.24
N GLU A 21 6.24 -4.28 1.45
CA GLU A 21 7.00 -4.56 2.68
C GLU A 21 7.76 -5.89 2.59
N VAL A 22 7.10 -6.96 2.12
CA VAL A 22 7.76 -8.26 1.93
C VAL A 22 8.88 -8.17 0.89
N LEU A 23 8.65 -7.46 -0.22
CA LEU A 23 9.71 -7.26 -1.21
C LEU A 23 10.93 -6.50 -0.65
N ILE A 24 10.74 -5.60 0.32
CA ILE A 24 11.84 -4.86 0.97
C ILE A 24 12.73 -5.78 1.79
N GLU A 25 12.12 -6.74 2.51
CA GLU A 25 12.83 -7.69 3.38
C GLU A 25 13.89 -8.48 2.60
N ASP A 26 13.55 -8.90 1.38
CA ASP A 26 14.45 -9.67 0.50
C ASP A 26 15.26 -8.81 -0.49
N CYS A 27 15.08 -7.48 -0.50
CA CYS A 27 15.70 -6.62 -1.51
C CYS A 27 17.18 -6.36 -1.19
N LEU A 28 18.10 -6.78 -2.07
CA LEU A 28 19.54 -6.54 -1.94
C LEU A 28 19.99 -5.18 -2.50
N CYS A 29 19.23 -4.61 -3.44
CA CYS A 29 19.58 -3.35 -4.10
C CYS A 29 18.99 -2.16 -3.37
N GLN A 30 19.85 -1.27 -2.86
CA GLN A 30 19.42 -0.11 -2.08
C GLN A 30 18.52 0.86 -2.87
N GLU A 31 18.79 1.06 -4.17
CA GLU A 31 17.95 1.92 -5.01
C GLU A 31 16.53 1.36 -5.15
N ILE A 32 16.41 0.05 -5.40
CA ILE A 32 15.12 -0.63 -5.51
C ILE A 32 14.41 -0.61 -4.16
N ARG A 33 15.13 -0.84 -3.06
CA ARG A 33 14.60 -0.79 -1.70
C ARG A 33 13.99 0.58 -1.40
N SER A 34 14.67 1.68 -1.73
CA SER A 34 14.13 3.04 -1.57
C SER A 34 12.83 3.24 -2.37
N LYS A 35 12.78 2.80 -3.64
CA LYS A 35 11.55 2.87 -4.46
C LYS A 35 10.41 2.04 -3.87
N LEU A 36 10.71 0.88 -3.28
CA LEU A 36 9.70 0.07 -2.60
C LEU A 36 9.18 0.77 -1.34
N HIS A 37 10.04 1.42 -0.55
CA HIS A 37 9.61 2.22 0.60
C HIS A 37 8.66 3.36 0.17
N GLU A 38 8.96 4.08 -0.90
CA GLU A 38 8.06 5.09 -1.46
C GLU A 38 6.67 4.50 -1.81
N LYS A 39 6.63 3.30 -2.39
CA LYS A 39 5.37 2.59 -2.68
C LYS A 39 4.63 2.18 -1.42
N VAL A 40 5.32 1.69 -0.39
CA VAL A 40 4.73 1.38 0.93
C VAL A 40 4.05 2.63 1.50
N HIS A 41 4.76 3.77 1.52
CA HIS A 41 4.22 5.04 2.01
C HIS A 41 3.02 5.51 1.19
N TYR A 42 3.09 5.44 -0.14
CA TYR A 42 1.97 5.78 -1.02
C TYR A 42 0.72 4.95 -0.71
N HIS A 43 0.86 3.63 -0.63
CA HIS A 43 -0.27 2.74 -0.37
C HIS A 43 -0.82 2.87 1.05
N GLN A 44 0.04 3.10 2.04
CA GLN A 44 -0.37 3.42 3.40
C GLN A 44 -1.20 4.70 3.45
N TYR A 45 -0.75 5.77 2.79
CA TYR A 45 -1.48 7.04 2.73
C TYR A 45 -2.84 6.88 2.05
N LYS A 46 -2.90 6.16 0.92
CA LYS A 46 -4.17 5.89 0.22
C LYS A 46 -5.13 5.04 1.06
N ALA A 47 -4.65 4.03 1.75
CA ALA A 47 -5.47 3.24 2.67
C ALA A 47 -6.01 4.10 3.82
N PHE A 48 -5.20 4.99 4.38
CA PHE A 48 -5.62 5.93 5.41
C PHE A 48 -6.72 6.89 4.90
N ASP A 49 -6.51 7.52 3.75
CA ASP A 49 -7.51 8.42 3.12
C ASP A 49 -8.84 7.72 2.83
N LEU A 50 -8.79 6.46 2.37
CA LEU A 50 -10.00 5.66 2.14
C LEU A 50 -10.66 5.25 3.46
N SER A 51 -9.90 4.98 4.52
CA SER A 51 -10.46 4.62 5.82
C SER A 51 -11.28 5.76 6.44
N GLY A 52 -10.93 7.01 6.19
CA GLY A 52 -11.72 8.18 6.61
C GLY A 52 -12.99 8.41 5.78
N LYS A 53 -13.15 7.70 4.65
CA LYS A 53 -14.30 7.79 3.74
C LYS A 53 -15.24 6.57 3.81
N LEU A 54 -14.85 5.55 4.58
CA LEU A 54 -15.64 4.34 4.82
C LEU A 54 -16.60 4.52 6.00
#